data_AF-A0A3E3IWL0-F1
#
_entry.id   AF-A0A3E3IWL0-F1
#
_cell.length_a   1.000
_cell.length_b   1.000
_cell.length_c   1.000
_cell.angle_alpha   90.00
_cell.angle_beta   90.00
_cell.angle_gamma   90.00
#
_symmetry.space_group_name_H-M   'P 1'
#
loop_
_entity.id
_entity.type
_entity.pdbx_description
1 polymer ?
#
loop_
_entity_poly.entity_id
_entity_poly.type
_entity_poly.pdbx_seq_one_letter_code
_entity_poly.pdbx_strand_id
1 'polypeptide(L)'
;MCNFSHRPPFLNMEKKTEVHTVLVNQPLLLQACLDGKFGTIFEYGRSCVCEAGFIYLLGEAEEGILSELKNRWNNRMFICMTRQWEEALLTSYPEMVHVTRYQMKYEPGSTDEKVLCRYIEMLPHEYKLTMFDRTVFEQKPLYACKHLFIL
;
A
#
# COMPACT_ATOMS: atom_id res chain seq x y z
N MET A 1 -16.25 -15.96 -16.72
CA MET A 1 -15.92 -14.67 -17.35
C MET A 1 -16.75 -13.61 -16.65
N CYS A 2 -16.17 -12.87 -15.71
CA CYS A 2 -16.85 -11.79 -15.02
C CYS A 2 -16.22 -10.47 -15.47
N ASN A 3 -17.03 -9.64 -16.12
CA ASN A 3 -16.66 -8.29 -16.55
C ASN A 3 -16.50 -7.40 -15.32
N PHE A 4 -15.27 -6.97 -15.01
CA PHE A 4 -14.98 -5.95 -14.02
C PHE A 4 -14.67 -4.64 -14.74
N SER A 5 -15.70 -3.81 -14.93
CA SER A 5 -15.54 -2.42 -15.39
C SER A 5 -16.51 -1.48 -14.68
N HIS A 6 -16.71 -1.67 -13.38
CA HIS A 6 -17.43 -0.71 -12.55
C HIS A 6 -16.49 -0.23 -11.45
N ARG A 7 -16.12 1.06 -11.53
CA ARG A 7 -15.50 1.77 -10.41
C ARG A 7 -16.50 1.79 -9.26
N PRO A 8 -16.04 1.63 -8.01
CA PRO A 8 -16.88 1.85 -6.84
C PRO A 8 -17.56 3.22 -6.93
N PRO A 9 -18.86 3.33 -6.60
CA PRO A 9 -19.64 4.57 -6.76
C PRO A 9 -19.07 5.76 -5.95
N PHE A 10 -18.27 5.51 -4.91
CA PHE A 10 -17.62 6.54 -4.09
C PHE A 10 -16.45 7.25 -4.78
N LEU A 11 -15.93 6.74 -5.90
CA LEU A 11 -14.86 7.35 -6.69
C LEU A 11 -15.37 8.33 -7.78
N ASN A 12 -16.68 8.59 -7.83
CA ASN A 12 -17.29 9.51 -8.78
C ASN A 12 -17.36 10.96 -8.26
N MET A 13 -16.32 11.44 -7.57
CA MET A 13 -16.11 12.88 -7.42
C MET A 13 -15.17 13.37 -8.52
N GLU A 14 -15.81 13.90 -9.56
CA GLU A 14 -15.31 14.86 -10.56
C GLU A 14 -14.16 14.41 -11.51
N LYS A 15 -14.57 13.98 -12.71
CA LYS A 15 -13.80 14.26 -13.92
C LYS A 15 -13.82 15.77 -14.17
N LYS A 16 -12.72 16.45 -13.84
CA LYS A 16 -12.34 17.71 -14.48
C LYS A 16 -10.95 17.59 -15.06
N THR A 17 -10.87 17.85 -16.36
CA THR A 17 -9.67 17.91 -17.16
C THR A 17 -8.79 19.06 -16.66
N GLU A 18 -7.82 18.76 -15.82
CA GLU A 18 -6.67 19.63 -15.52
C GLU A 18 -5.52 18.74 -15.04
N VAL A 19 -4.42 18.76 -15.78
CA VAL A 19 -3.16 18.10 -15.42
C VAL A 19 -2.55 18.92 -14.30
N HIS A 20 -3.06 18.78 -13.07
CA HIS A 20 -2.55 19.48 -11.90
C HIS A 20 -2.84 18.68 -10.63
N THR A 21 -1.77 18.17 -9.99
CA THR A 21 -1.66 18.05 -8.51
C THR A 21 -2.78 17.32 -7.76
N VAL A 22 -3.00 16.02 -7.96
CA VAL A 22 -4.03 15.24 -7.20
C VAL A 22 -3.49 14.08 -6.34
N LEU A 23 -2.20 13.74 -6.32
CA LEU A 23 -1.76 12.46 -5.73
C LEU A 23 -0.73 12.56 -4.61
N VAL A 24 -1.00 13.34 -3.57
CA VAL A 24 -0.07 13.43 -2.42
C VAL A 24 -0.61 12.74 -1.15
N ASN A 25 -1.90 12.40 -1.06
CA ASN A 25 -2.51 11.98 0.22
C ASN A 25 -2.87 10.49 0.34
N GLN A 26 -2.56 9.65 -0.64
CA GLN A 26 -2.83 8.20 -0.55
C GLN A 26 -1.55 7.38 -0.78
N PRO A 27 -1.37 6.25 -0.08
CA PRO A 27 -0.25 5.35 -0.31
C PRO A 27 -0.17 4.87 -1.77
N LEU A 28 1.03 4.83 -2.33
CA LEU A 28 1.27 4.49 -3.74
C LEU A 28 0.65 3.14 -4.15
N LEU A 29 0.77 2.12 -3.29
CA LEU A 29 0.23 0.78 -3.57
C LEU A 29 -1.31 0.76 -3.55
N LEU A 30 -1.93 1.52 -2.63
CA LEU A 30 -3.37 1.69 -2.63
C LEU A 30 -3.82 2.35 -3.93
N GLN A 31 -3.12 3.42 -4.35
CA GLN A 31 -3.46 4.11 -5.58
C GLN A 31 -3.34 3.20 -6.81
N ALA A 32 -2.28 2.40 -6.90
CA ALA A 32 -2.13 1.41 -7.98
C ALA A 32 -3.26 0.38 -8.00
N CYS A 33 -3.80 0.02 -6.84
CA CYS A 33 -4.97 -0.85 -6.71
C CYS A 33 -6.24 -0.20 -7.22
N LEU A 34 -6.52 1.04 -6.80
CA LEU A 34 -7.68 1.80 -7.25
C LEU A 34 -7.63 2.10 -8.76
N ASP A 35 -6.43 2.21 -9.33
CA ASP A 35 -6.19 2.34 -10.77
C ASP A 35 -6.33 1.01 -11.55
N GLY A 36 -6.51 -0.12 -10.86
CA GLY A 36 -6.60 -1.45 -11.48
C GLY A 36 -5.28 -1.99 -12.03
N LYS A 37 -4.14 -1.42 -11.61
CA LYS A 37 -2.80 -1.79 -12.08
C LYS A 37 -2.17 -2.91 -11.25
N PHE A 38 -2.53 -3.01 -9.97
CA PHE A 38 -1.93 -3.97 -9.04
C PHE A 38 -2.86 -4.28 -7.88
N GLY A 39 -3.02 -5.56 -7.51
CA GLY A 39 -3.82 -5.96 -6.36
C GLY A 39 -5.26 -6.32 -6.71
N THR A 40 -6.14 -6.35 -5.71
CA THR A 40 -7.56 -6.71 -5.85
C THR A 40 -8.42 -5.89 -4.92
N ILE A 41 -9.64 -5.56 -5.37
CA ILE A 41 -10.62 -4.78 -4.62
C ILE A 41 -11.81 -5.67 -4.25
N PHE A 42 -12.24 -5.60 -2.99
CA PHE A 42 -13.43 -6.27 -2.48
C PHE A 42 -14.40 -5.21 -1.94
N GLU A 43 -15.62 -5.17 -2.49
CA GLU A 43 -16.64 -4.19 -2.12
C GLU A 43 -17.62 -4.76 -1.11
N TYR A 44 -17.94 -3.99 -0.07
CA TYR A 44 -18.88 -4.38 0.98
C TYR A 44 -19.71 -3.18 1.41
N GLY A 45 -20.91 -3.02 0.84
CA GLY A 45 -21.83 -1.96 1.23
C GLY A 45 -21.19 -0.58 1.16
N ARG A 46 -20.92 0.03 2.33
CA ARG A 46 -20.31 1.37 2.46
C ARG A 46 -18.80 1.33 2.70
N SER A 47 -18.18 0.19 2.43
CA SER A 47 -16.78 -0.07 2.72
C SER A 47 -16.13 -0.86 1.60
N CYS A 48 -14.80 -0.85 1.62
CA CYS A 48 -14.00 -1.50 0.60
C CYS A 48 -12.67 -1.97 1.18
N VAL A 49 -12.26 -3.17 0.79
CA VAL A 49 -10.95 -3.75 1.14
C VAL A 49 -10.10 -3.81 -0.13
N CYS A 50 -8.97 -3.11 -0.11
CA CYS A 50 -7.99 -3.17 -1.19
C CYS A 50 -6.79 -4.02 -0.77
N GLU A 51 -6.59 -5.17 -1.42
CA GLU A 51 -5.42 -6.01 -1.24
C GLU A 51 -4.34 -5.60 -2.25
N ALA A 52 -3.30 -4.89 -1.79
CA ALA A 52 -2.23 -4.37 -2.63
C ALA A 52 -0.90 -4.31 -1.84
N GLY A 53 -0.28 -5.48 -1.63
CA GLY A 53 0.86 -5.66 -0.73
C GLY A 53 0.41 -5.68 0.74
N PHE A 54 -0.30 -4.64 1.16
CA PHE A 54 -1.04 -4.55 2.42
C PHE A 54 -2.55 -4.72 2.21
N ILE A 55 -3.31 -4.81 3.30
CA ILE A 55 -4.77 -4.83 3.27
C ILE A 55 -5.28 -3.46 3.72
N TYR A 56 -5.68 -2.62 2.76
CA TYR A 56 -6.19 -1.28 3.04
C TYR A 56 -7.70 -1.36 3.31
N LEU A 57 -8.14 -0.74 4.40
CA LEU A 57 -9.53 -0.71 4.83
C LEU A 57 -10.09 0.69 4.60
N LEU A 58 -11.02 0.82 3.65
CA LEU A 58 -11.63 2.08 3.21
C LEU A 58 -13.11 2.13 3.59
N GLY A 59 -13.66 3.35 3.65
CA GLY A 59 -15.06 3.57 3.99
C GLY A 59 -15.37 3.33 5.46
N GLU A 60 -16.60 2.91 5.75
CA GLU A 60 -17.11 2.68 7.11
C GLU A 60 -16.89 1.23 7.58
N ALA A 61 -16.52 1.02 8.83
CA ALA A 61 -16.40 -0.33 9.37
C ALA A 61 -17.79 -0.95 9.61
N GLU A 62 -18.05 -2.11 9.00
CA GLU A 62 -19.29 -2.88 9.18
C GLU A 62 -18.99 -4.21 9.91
N GLU A 63 -19.81 -4.58 10.90
CA GLU A 63 -19.56 -5.75 11.76
C GLU A 63 -19.36 -7.05 10.97
N GLY A 64 -20.11 -7.25 9.88
CA GLY A 64 -20.04 -8.47 9.07
C GLY A 64 -18.65 -8.72 8.47
N ILE A 65 -17.90 -7.65 8.16
CA ILE A 65 -16.62 -7.74 7.44
C ILE A 65 -15.48 -8.11 8.38
N LEU A 66 -15.55 -7.73 9.66
CA LEU A 66 -14.48 -7.98 10.64
C LEU A 66 -14.16 -9.48 10.74
N SER A 67 -15.19 -10.31 10.79
CA SER A 67 -15.05 -11.77 10.81
C SER A 67 -14.34 -12.32 9.57
N GLU A 68 -14.61 -11.74 8.39
CA GLU A 68 -13.95 -12.10 7.14
C GLU A 68 -12.49 -11.64 7.10
N LEU A 69 -12.20 -10.45 7.64
CA LEU A 69 -10.83 -9.92 7.70
C LEU A 69 -9.88 -10.89 8.39
N LYS A 70 -10.30 -11.42 9.54
CA LYS A 70 -9.51 -12.39 10.29
C LYS A 70 -9.39 -13.72 9.54
N ASN A 71 -10.46 -14.24 8.97
CA ASN A 71 -10.41 -15.56 8.31
C ASN A 71 -9.57 -15.55 7.04
N ARG A 72 -9.61 -14.45 6.28
CA ARG A 72 -8.99 -14.36 4.96
C ARG A 72 -7.58 -13.80 4.98
N TRP A 73 -7.29 -12.88 5.91
CA TRP A 73 -6.02 -12.14 5.95
C TRP A 73 -5.36 -12.15 7.34
N ASN A 74 -5.54 -13.21 8.15
CA ASN A 74 -5.03 -13.34 9.53
C ASN A 74 -3.55 -12.95 9.75
N ASN A 75 -2.69 -13.11 8.74
CA ASN A 75 -1.25 -12.87 8.81
C ASN A 75 -0.80 -11.68 7.95
N ARG A 76 -1.71 -10.78 7.60
CA ARG A 76 -1.42 -9.60 6.78
C ARG A 76 -1.57 -8.34 7.62
N MET A 77 -0.84 -7.30 7.24
CA MET A 77 -0.94 -6.00 7.88
C MET A 77 -2.13 -5.23 7.32
N PHE A 78 -3.03 -4.84 8.23
CA PHE A 78 -4.16 -3.95 7.94
C PHE A 78 -3.71 -2.50 8.00
N ILE A 79 -4.16 -1.69 7.04
CA ILE A 79 -3.95 -0.25 7.01
C ILE A 79 -5.33 0.41 7.11
N CYS A 80 -5.63 0.96 8.27
CA CYS A 80 -6.88 1.69 8.52
C CYS A 80 -6.81 3.05 7.83
N MET A 81 -7.65 3.28 6.81
CA MET A 81 -7.74 4.58 6.14
C MET A 81 -8.72 5.53 6.86
N THR A 82 -9.44 5.03 7.87
CA THR A 82 -10.35 5.81 8.72
C THR A 82 -10.18 5.40 10.18
N ARG A 83 -10.44 6.34 11.09
CA ARG A 83 -10.42 6.09 12.54
C ARG A 83 -11.45 5.04 12.97
N GLN A 84 -12.59 4.97 12.28
CA GLN A 84 -13.63 3.98 12.56
C GLN A 84 -13.11 2.54 12.37
N TRP A 85 -12.28 2.29 11.34
CA TRP A 85 -11.65 0.98 11.14
C TRP A 85 -10.67 0.62 12.24
N GLU A 86 -9.87 1.59 12.71
CA GLU A 86 -8.97 1.41 13.85
C GLU A 86 -9.75 1.04 15.11
N GLU A 87 -10.77 1.81 15.45
CA GLU A 87 -11.62 1.56 16.63
C GLU A 87 -12.33 0.20 16.56
N ALA A 88 -12.87 -0.17 15.39
CA ALA A 88 -13.55 -1.44 15.19
C ALA A 88 -12.62 -2.66 15.34
N LEU A 89 -11.40 -2.57 14.78
CA LEU A 89 -10.40 -3.64 14.90
C LEU A 89 -9.91 -3.80 16.34
N LEU A 90 -9.59 -2.69 17.02
CA LEU A 90 -9.11 -2.73 18.41
C LEU A 90 -10.18 -3.22 19.39
N THR A 91 -11.45 -2.89 19.12
CA THR A 91 -12.59 -3.40 19.92
C THR A 91 -12.79 -4.90 19.71
N SER A 92 -12.72 -5.36 18.45
CA SER A 92 -12.97 -6.77 18.11
C SER A 92 -11.78 -7.69 18.40
N TYR A 93 -10.57 -7.14 18.38
CA TYR A 93 -9.31 -7.85 18.57
C TYR A 93 -8.37 -7.08 19.53
N PRO A 94 -8.64 -7.10 20.85
CA PRO A 94 -7.89 -6.31 21.83
C PRO A 94 -6.39 -6.64 21.92
N GLU A 95 -6.01 -7.87 21.56
CA GLU A 95 -4.63 -8.37 21.55
C GLU A 95 -3.87 -8.00 20.25
N MET A 96 -4.52 -7.30 19.31
CA MET A 96 -3.92 -6.95 18.03
C MET A 96 -2.79 -5.91 18.23
N VAL A 97 -1.62 -6.20 17.66
CA VAL A 97 -0.50 -5.26 17.66
C VAL A 97 -0.83 -4.05 16.79
N HIS A 98 -0.79 -2.87 17.39
CA HIS A 98 -1.07 -1.60 16.72
C HIS A 98 0.21 -0.77 16.58
N VAL A 99 0.47 -0.25 15.38
CA VAL A 99 1.66 0.56 15.06
C VAL A 99 1.23 1.75 14.21
N THR A 100 1.62 2.96 14.64
CA THR A 100 1.48 4.17 13.83
C THR A 100 2.62 4.27 12.81
N ARG A 101 2.30 4.54 11.55
CA ARG A 101 3.27 4.81 10.49
C ARG A 101 3.06 6.21 9.92
N TYR A 102 4.15 6.83 9.49
CA TYR A 102 4.13 8.16 8.88
C TYR A 102 4.35 8.02 7.39
N GLN A 103 3.45 8.59 6.59
CA GLN A 103 3.68 8.66 5.15
C GLN A 103 4.77 9.69 4.86
N MET A 104 5.86 9.25 4.23
CA MET A 104 6.86 10.19 3.72
C MET A 104 6.27 11.06 2.61
N LYS A 105 6.50 12.37 2.70
CA LYS A 105 6.12 13.32 1.65
C LYS A 105 7.00 13.07 0.43
N TYR A 106 6.37 12.82 -0.72
CA TYR A 106 7.07 12.79 -1.99
C TYR A 106 7.26 14.22 -2.51
N GLU A 107 8.52 14.63 -2.71
CA GLU A 107 8.87 15.93 -3.30
C GLU A 107 9.64 15.70 -4.60
N PRO A 108 8.99 15.83 -5.77
CA PRO A 108 9.67 15.69 -7.06
C PRO A 108 10.77 16.73 -7.20
N GLY A 109 11.98 16.31 -7.60
CA GLY A 109 13.10 17.22 -7.85
C GLY A 109 13.86 17.69 -6.60
N SER A 110 13.53 17.22 -5.39
CA SER A 110 14.29 17.48 -4.17
C SER A 110 15.53 16.58 -4.00
N THR A 111 15.70 15.61 -4.90
CA THR A 111 16.80 14.65 -4.86
C THR A 111 18.08 15.28 -5.41
N ASP A 112 19.07 15.48 -4.53
CA ASP A 112 20.40 15.94 -4.94
C ASP A 112 21.22 14.75 -5.46
N GLU A 113 21.42 14.70 -6.78
CA GLU A 113 22.21 13.67 -7.45
C GLU A 113 23.64 13.58 -6.91
N LYS A 114 24.25 14.71 -6.51
CA LYS A 114 25.62 14.71 -5.96
C LYS A 114 25.66 14.02 -4.60
N VAL A 115 24.62 14.19 -3.80
CA VAL A 115 24.48 13.49 -2.51
C VAL A 115 24.32 11.99 -2.75
N LEU A 116 23.51 11.57 -3.71
CA LEU A 116 23.36 10.16 -4.06
C LEU A 116 24.68 9.54 -4.56
N CYS A 117 25.42 10.23 -5.43
CA CYS A 117 26.72 9.77 -5.91
C CYS A 117 27.72 9.55 -4.77
N ARG A 118 27.78 10.47 -3.79
CA ARG A 118 28.64 10.30 -2.60
C ARG A 118 28.31 9.03 -1.82
N TYR A 119 27.02 8.69 -1.66
CA TYR A 119 26.65 7.45 -0.97
C TYR A 119 27.07 6.19 -1.74
N ILE A 120 27.07 6.24 -3.07
CA ILE A 120 27.56 5.14 -3.91
C ILE A 120 29.09 4.99 -3.76
N GLU A 121 29.83 6.11 -3.72
CA GLU A 121 31.29 6.13 -3.51
C GLU A 121 31.70 5.62 -2.13
N MET A 122 30.84 5.76 -1.12
CA MET A 122 31.07 5.26 0.24
C MET A 122 30.88 3.74 0.38
N LEU A 123 30.42 3.04 -0.66
CA LEU A 123 30.25 1.59 -0.61
C LEU A 123 31.63 0.91 -0.45
N PRO A 124 31.84 0.04 0.55
CA PRO A 124 33.12 -0.65 0.70
C PRO A 124 33.45 -1.47 -0.54
N HIS A 125 34.74 -1.48 -0.91
CA HIS A 125 35.23 -2.07 -2.16
C HIS A 125 34.92 -3.56 -2.33
N GLU A 126 34.64 -4.29 -1.25
CA GLU A 126 34.22 -5.70 -1.32
C GLU A 126 32.77 -5.88 -1.84
N TYR A 127 31.96 -4.81 -1.84
CA TYR A 127 30.57 -4.82 -2.27
C TYR A 127 30.41 -4.18 -3.64
N LYS A 128 29.46 -4.69 -4.42
CA LYS A 128 29.10 -4.15 -5.73
C LYS A 128 27.59 -3.94 -5.81
N LEU A 129 27.18 -2.72 -6.15
CA LEU A 129 25.80 -2.43 -6.53
C LEU A 129 25.56 -2.92 -7.95
N THR A 130 24.48 -3.67 -8.15
CA THR A 130 24.04 -4.17 -9.45
C THR A 130 22.54 -3.94 -9.59
N MET A 131 22.07 -3.81 -10.82
CA MET A 131 20.64 -3.75 -11.07
C MET A 131 19.99 -5.08 -10.67
N PHE A 132 18.81 -5.00 -10.07
CA PHE A 132 18.02 -6.17 -9.79
C PHE A 132 17.38 -6.66 -11.09
N ASP A 133 17.87 -7.78 -11.61
CA ASP A 133 17.39 -8.39 -12.84
C ASP A 133 16.71 -9.75 -12.59
N ARG A 134 16.26 -10.39 -13.66
CA ARG A 134 15.60 -11.69 -13.60
C ARG A 134 16.49 -12.77 -12.98
N THR A 135 17.79 -12.75 -13.28
CA THR A 135 18.76 -13.71 -12.74
C THR A 135 18.86 -13.56 -11.22
N VAL A 136 18.96 -12.32 -10.74
CA VAL A 136 19.00 -12.02 -9.30
C VAL A 136 17.68 -12.44 -8.64
N PHE A 137 16.54 -12.16 -9.27
CA PHE A 137 15.22 -12.59 -8.78
C PHE A 137 15.13 -14.12 -8.65
N GLU A 138 15.51 -14.86 -9.68
CA GLU A 138 15.40 -16.32 -9.70
C GLU A 138 16.37 -16.98 -8.71
N GLN A 139 17.58 -16.42 -8.54
CA GLN A 139 18.55 -16.91 -7.56
C GLN A 139 18.19 -16.57 -6.11
N LYS A 140 17.49 -15.44 -5.92
CA LYS A 140 17.14 -14.92 -4.60
C LYS A 140 15.66 -14.48 -4.58
N PRO A 141 14.71 -15.41 -4.71
CA PRO A 141 13.30 -15.11 -4.93
C PRO A 141 12.63 -14.40 -3.74
N LEU A 142 13.30 -14.27 -2.58
CA LEU A 142 12.67 -13.90 -1.31
C LEU A 142 13.44 -12.91 -0.42
N TYR A 143 14.32 -12.05 -0.96
CA TYR A 143 14.62 -10.78 -0.26
C TYR A 143 13.46 -9.76 -0.34
N ALA A 144 12.39 -10.11 -1.04
CA ALA A 144 11.25 -9.23 -1.32
C ALA A 144 10.24 -9.05 -0.17
N CYS A 145 10.32 -9.75 0.99
CA CYS A 145 9.23 -9.65 1.98
C CYS A 145 9.53 -10.05 3.43
N LYS A 146 10.78 -9.99 3.94
CA LYS A 146 11.01 -10.22 5.38
C LYS A 146 11.57 -9.04 6.16
N HIS A 147 12.40 -8.16 5.60
CA HIS A 147 13.09 -7.13 6.42
C HIS A 147 13.31 -5.77 5.75
N LEU A 148 12.65 -5.44 4.63
CA LEU A 148 12.73 -4.09 4.08
C LEU A 148 11.34 -3.48 3.94
N PHE A 149 10.87 -2.88 5.03
CA PHE A 149 9.88 -1.83 4.98
C PHE A 149 10.57 -0.54 5.41
N ILE A 150 10.91 0.31 4.45
CA ILE A 150 11.00 1.74 4.69
C ILE A 150 9.79 2.34 3.98
N LEU A 151 8.77 2.66 4.79
CA LEU A 151 7.72 3.62 4.47
C LEU A 151 7.74 4.64 5.60
#